data_AF-A0A1Z4LUG2-F1
#
_entry.id   AF-A0A1Z4LUG2-F1
#
_cell.length_a   1.000
_cell.length_b   1.000
_cell.length_c   1.000
_cell.angle_alpha   90.00
_cell.angle_beta   90.00
_cell.angle_gamma   90.00
#
_symmetry.space_group_name_H-M   'P 1'
#
loop_
_entity.id
_entity.type
_entity.pdbx_description
1 polymer ?
#
loop_
_entity_poly.entity_id
_entity_poly.type
_entity_poly.pdbx_seq_one_letter_code
_entity_poly.pdbx_strand_id
1 'polypeptide(L)'
;MMIKQHVNQDEGFIRSSIEEVRGNLLEALKTVVLGGKRIVLQQAGEEVAAIIPVKEFERLEYLEHELVPHIWEPYEEEYYEDEGGIHCILVDEMEAEFDEIITEVTVYNELFGLLPPQHLSGKEFDTFAPVAIVMNIGKFWVSEYWIGEKDRLKAFH
;
A
#
# COMPACT_ATOMS: atom_id res chain seq x y z
N MET A 1 4.24 -33.29 9.92
CA MET A 1 5.42 -32.42 9.99
C MET A 1 4.92 -31.00 9.74
N MET A 2 4.78 -30.19 10.78
CA MET A 2 4.28 -28.81 10.65
C MET A 2 5.47 -27.90 10.32
N ILE A 3 5.47 -27.32 9.13
CA ILE A 3 6.43 -26.27 8.77
C ILE A 3 5.91 -24.99 9.41
N LYS A 4 6.54 -24.56 10.51
CA LYS A 4 6.37 -23.21 11.03
C LYS A 4 7.07 -22.27 10.05
N GLN A 5 6.31 -21.51 9.28
CA GLN A 5 6.86 -20.38 8.53
C GLN A 5 7.43 -19.38 9.53
N HIS A 6 8.73 -19.10 9.38
CA HIS A 6 9.41 -18.03 10.10
C HIS A 6 8.87 -16.71 9.56
N VAL A 7 8.00 -16.06 10.33
CA VAL A 7 7.69 -14.63 10.16
C VAL A 7 8.98 -13.87 10.46
N ASN A 8 9.71 -13.49 9.41
CA ASN A 8 10.89 -12.65 9.54
C ASN A 8 10.40 -11.22 9.80
N GLN A 9 10.29 -10.87 11.09
CA GLN A 9 9.84 -9.54 11.55
C GLN A 9 10.99 -8.54 11.41
N ASP A 10 11.17 -7.99 10.21
CA ASP A 10 11.89 -6.73 10.03
C ASP A 10 10.91 -5.56 10.14
N GLU A 11 11.30 -4.51 10.88
CA GLU A 11 10.80 -3.12 10.92
C GLU A 11 9.33 -2.86 10.49
N GLY A 12 8.38 -3.64 10.99
CA GLY A 12 6.94 -3.39 10.76
C GLY A 12 6.37 -3.90 9.44
N PHE A 13 7.14 -4.69 8.68
CA PHE A 13 6.69 -5.40 7.48
C PHE A 13 6.27 -6.83 7.81
N ILE A 14 5.21 -7.30 7.16
CA ILE A 14 4.76 -8.69 7.20
C ILE A 14 4.81 -9.21 5.78
N ARG A 15 5.56 -10.28 5.54
CA ARG A 15 5.58 -10.96 4.24
C ARG A 15 4.57 -12.09 4.27
N SER A 16 3.63 -12.07 3.33
CA SER A 16 2.58 -13.08 3.21
C SER A 16 2.39 -13.46 1.75
N SER A 17 2.11 -14.74 1.51
CA SER A 17 1.75 -15.19 0.17
C SER A 17 0.41 -14.60 -0.27
N ILE A 18 0.24 -14.40 -1.57
CA ILE A 18 -1.04 -13.98 -2.16
C ILE A 18 -2.16 -14.92 -1.72
N GLU A 19 -1.93 -16.24 -1.72
CA GLU A 19 -2.94 -17.23 -1.37
C GLU A 19 -3.38 -17.11 0.10
N GLU A 20 -2.45 -16.81 1.00
CA GLU A 20 -2.74 -16.60 2.42
C GLU A 20 -3.57 -15.34 2.65
N VAL A 21 -3.22 -14.23 1.97
CA VAL A 21 -3.96 -12.97 2.06
C VAL A 21 -5.34 -13.10 1.43
N ARG A 22 -5.45 -13.73 0.26
CA ARG A 22 -6.74 -14.00 -0.41
C ARG A 22 -7.68 -14.80 0.48
N GLY A 23 -7.17 -15.81 1.18
CA GLY A 23 -7.97 -16.62 2.11
C GLY A 23 -8.37 -15.89 3.41
N ASN A 24 -7.75 -14.76 3.73
CA ASN A 24 -7.91 -14.06 5.02
C ASN A 24 -7.89 -12.53 4.88
N LEU A 25 -8.50 -11.97 3.82
CA LEU A 25 -8.34 -10.55 3.47
C LEU A 25 -8.78 -9.61 4.60
N LEU A 26 -9.88 -9.93 5.29
CA LEU A 26 -10.35 -9.15 6.43
C LEU A 26 -9.32 -9.08 7.58
N GLU A 27 -8.64 -10.17 7.89
CA GLU A 27 -7.60 -10.20 8.93
C GLU A 27 -6.32 -9.48 8.50
N ALA A 28 -5.96 -9.59 7.21
CA ALA A 28 -4.90 -8.79 6.61
C ALA A 28 -5.21 -7.29 6.74
N LEU A 29 -6.43 -6.87 6.40
CA LEU A 29 -6.86 -5.48 6.52
C LEU A 29 -6.85 -4.99 7.97
N LYS A 30 -7.32 -5.78 8.93
CA LYS A 30 -7.22 -5.45 10.36
C LYS A 30 -5.77 -5.23 10.78
N THR A 31 -4.87 -6.10 10.32
CA THR A 31 -3.45 -6.03 10.64
C THR A 31 -2.82 -4.74 10.10
N VAL A 32 -3.19 -4.35 8.89
CA VAL A 32 -2.75 -3.09 8.27
C VAL A 32 -3.33 -1.88 9.00
N VAL A 33 -4.66 -1.79 9.07
CA VAL A 33 -5.37 -0.59 9.53
C VAL A 33 -5.27 -0.39 11.05
N LEU A 34 -5.41 -1.46 11.84
CA LEU A 34 -5.39 -1.37 13.30
C LEU A 34 -3.98 -1.58 13.87
N GLY A 35 -3.18 -2.43 13.22
CA GLY A 35 -1.80 -2.71 13.64
C GLY A 35 -0.77 -1.74 13.09
N GLY A 36 -1.14 -0.88 12.12
CA GLY A 36 -0.21 0.01 11.43
C GLY A 36 0.87 -0.73 10.67
N LYS A 37 0.60 -1.98 10.26
CA LYS A 37 1.56 -2.85 9.58
C LYS A 37 1.47 -2.68 8.07
N ARG A 38 2.56 -3.04 7.39
CA ARG A 38 2.63 -3.09 5.93
C ARG A 38 2.73 -4.56 5.54
N ILE A 39 1.83 -5.04 4.69
CA ILE A 39 1.87 -6.42 4.21
C ILE A 39 2.49 -6.41 2.82
N VAL A 40 3.62 -7.10 2.67
CA VAL A 40 4.27 -7.36 1.39
C VAL A 40 3.76 -8.68 0.85
N LEU A 41 3.11 -8.63 -0.31
CA LEU A 41 2.52 -9.77 -0.99
C LEU A 41 3.58 -10.50 -1.80
N GLN A 42 3.63 -11.82 -1.63
CA GLN A 42 4.57 -12.68 -2.32
C GLN A 42 3.87 -13.64 -3.29
N GLN A 43 4.44 -13.80 -4.48
CA GLN A 43 4.04 -14.80 -5.47
C GLN A 43 5.29 -15.57 -5.92
N ALA A 44 5.23 -16.90 -5.87
CA ALA A 44 6.36 -17.77 -6.24
C ALA A 44 7.70 -17.42 -5.53
N GLY A 45 7.65 -16.81 -4.35
CA GLY A 45 8.81 -16.39 -3.57
C GLY A 45 9.33 -14.98 -3.88
N GLU A 46 8.75 -14.29 -4.86
CA GLU A 46 9.05 -12.89 -5.18
C GLU A 46 8.05 -11.95 -4.54
N GLU A 47 8.50 -10.77 -4.11
CA GLU A 47 7.60 -9.71 -3.64
C GLU A 47 7.01 -9.00 -4.86
N VAL A 48 5.68 -8.83 -4.90
CA VAL A 48 4.98 -8.35 -6.10
C VAL A 48 4.09 -7.14 -5.85
N ALA A 49 3.50 -7.03 -4.66
CA ALA A 49 2.66 -5.89 -4.28
C ALA A 49 2.74 -5.65 -2.78
N ALA A 50 2.18 -4.53 -2.31
CA ALA A 50 2.07 -4.20 -0.91
C ALA A 50 0.65 -3.72 -0.56
N ILE A 51 0.17 -4.08 0.63
CA ILE A 51 -1.02 -3.52 1.27
C ILE A 51 -0.56 -2.68 2.45
N ILE A 52 -0.83 -1.38 2.41
CA ILE A 52 -0.35 -0.41 3.39
C ILE A 52 -1.47 0.46 3.93
N PRO A 53 -1.34 1.06 5.13
CA PRO A 53 -2.33 2.02 5.62
C PRO A 53 -2.40 3.25 4.71
N VAL A 54 -3.58 3.85 4.54
CA VAL A 54 -3.73 5.07 3.70
C VAL A 54 -2.79 6.21 4.13
N LYS A 55 -2.60 6.40 5.44
CA LYS A 55 -1.67 7.40 5.98
C LYS A 55 -0.22 7.16 5.60
N GLU A 56 0.15 5.90 5.39
CA GLU A 56 1.48 5.56 4.92
C GLU A 56 1.63 5.93 3.45
N PHE A 57 0.62 5.67 2.64
CA PHE A 57 0.59 6.06 1.25
C PHE A 57 0.69 7.59 1.08
N GLU A 58 -0.11 8.37 1.82
CA GLU A 58 -0.03 9.84 1.83
C GLU A 58 1.38 10.35 2.17
N ARG A 59 2.06 9.68 3.12
CA ARG A 59 3.45 9.97 3.46
C ARG A 59 4.39 9.71 2.29
N LEU A 60 4.24 8.58 1.60
CA LEU A 60 5.05 8.22 0.43
C LEU A 60 4.83 9.18 -0.73
N GLU A 61 3.58 9.54 -1.03
CA GLU A 61 3.27 10.50 -2.10
C GLU A 61 3.82 11.88 -1.83
N TYR A 62 3.69 12.39 -0.60
CA TYR A 62 4.27 13.68 -0.22
C TYR A 62 5.79 13.72 -0.51
N LEU A 63 6.48 12.61 -0.28
CA LEU A 63 7.91 12.51 -0.55
C LEU A 63 8.24 12.40 -2.02
N GLU A 64 7.45 11.65 -2.80
CA GLU A 64 7.56 11.65 -4.26
C GLU A 64 7.45 13.09 -4.79
N HIS A 65 6.45 13.87 -4.33
CA HIS A 65 6.30 15.28 -4.70
C HIS A 65 7.50 16.15 -4.29
N GLU A 66 8.09 15.97 -3.11
CA GLU A 66 9.30 16.73 -2.70
C GLU A 66 10.55 16.37 -3.51
N LEU A 67 10.62 15.16 -4.06
CA LEU A 67 11.78 14.64 -4.79
C LEU A 67 11.75 14.94 -6.28
N VAL A 68 10.57 15.22 -6.85
CA VAL A 68 10.44 15.70 -8.22
C VAL A 68 11.22 17.02 -8.34
N PRO A 69 12.33 17.07 -9.10
CA PRO A 69 13.11 18.28 -9.21
C PRO A 69 12.25 19.40 -9.80
N HIS A 70 12.06 20.50 -9.08
CA HIS A 70 11.45 21.74 -9.59
C HIS A 70 12.30 22.31 -10.74
N ILE A 71 12.22 21.75 -11.94
CA ILE A 71 12.94 22.25 -13.12
C ILE A 71 12.09 23.29 -13.87
N TRP A 72 10.84 23.55 -13.46
CA TRP A 72 10.00 24.57 -14.09
C TRP A 72 9.21 25.40 -13.05
N GLU A 73 9.19 26.71 -13.29
CA GLU A 73 8.65 27.80 -12.47
C GLU A 73 7.09 27.81 -12.41
N PRO A 74 6.50 28.93 -11.95
CA PRO A 74 5.61 29.02 -10.81
C PRO A 74 4.27 28.29 -10.98
N TYR A 75 3.76 27.78 -9.85
CA TYR A 75 2.39 27.32 -9.62
C TYR A 75 1.32 28.09 -10.43
N GLU A 76 1.01 27.62 -11.62
CA GLU A 76 -0.38 27.58 -12.09
C GLU A 76 -0.88 26.19 -11.69
N GLU A 77 -1.92 26.15 -10.85
CA GLU A 77 -2.71 24.95 -10.59
C GLU A 77 -3.42 24.54 -11.89
N GLU A 78 -2.66 24.08 -12.88
CA GLU A 78 -3.22 23.24 -13.92
C GLU A 78 -3.62 21.95 -13.19
N TYR A 79 -4.91 21.84 -12.90
CA TYR A 79 -5.55 20.59 -12.51
C TYR A 79 -5.24 19.57 -13.61
N TYR A 80 -4.14 18.83 -13.46
CA TYR A 80 -3.86 17.68 -14.30
C TYR A 80 -4.95 16.64 -14.02
N GLU A 81 -6.02 16.66 -14.83
CA GLU A 81 -7.12 15.66 -14.80
C GLU A 81 -6.65 14.23 -15.17
N ASP A 82 -5.32 14.01 -15.30
CA ASP A 82 -4.70 12.77 -15.78
C ASP A 82 -3.74 12.13 -14.74
N GLU A 83 -3.76 12.59 -13.49
CA GLU A 83 -3.16 11.83 -12.39
C GLU A 83 -4.05 10.59 -12.13
N GLY A 84 -3.56 9.41 -12.51
CA GLY A 84 -4.28 8.14 -12.37
C GLY A 84 -4.94 8.00 -11.00
N GLY A 85 -6.27 8.05 -10.98
CA GLY A 85 -7.05 8.05 -9.75
C GLY A 85 -6.88 6.75 -8.97
N ILE A 86 -7.01 6.83 -7.64
CA ILE A 86 -7.07 5.64 -6.79
C ILE A 86 -8.44 4.98 -6.95
N HIS A 87 -8.48 3.76 -7.47
CA HIS A 87 -9.71 2.97 -7.58
C HIS A 87 -10.15 2.53 -6.20
N CYS A 88 -11.19 3.18 -5.65
CA CYS A 88 -11.72 2.83 -4.34
C CYS A 88 -12.74 1.70 -4.44
N ILE A 89 -12.44 0.56 -3.84
CA ILE A 89 -13.25 -0.66 -3.91
C ILE A 89 -13.60 -1.17 -2.52
N LEU A 90 -14.70 -1.92 -2.43
CA LEU A 90 -15.08 -2.63 -1.22
C LEU A 90 -14.21 -3.88 -1.02
N VAL A 91 -14.16 -4.38 0.22
CA VAL A 91 -13.36 -5.57 0.56
C VAL A 91 -13.90 -6.83 -0.14
N ASP A 92 -15.22 -6.96 -0.28
CA ASP A 92 -15.87 -8.08 -0.98
C ASP A 92 -15.64 -8.04 -2.49
N GLU A 93 -15.53 -6.85 -3.09
CA GLU A 93 -15.10 -6.68 -4.48
C GLU A 93 -13.65 -7.15 -4.65
N MET A 94 -12.74 -6.75 -3.75
CA MET A 94 -11.37 -7.25 -3.74
C MET A 94 -11.30 -8.78 -3.57
N GLU A 95 -12.15 -9.39 -2.76
CA GLU A 95 -12.19 -10.85 -2.61
C GLU A 95 -12.65 -11.55 -3.89
N ALA A 96 -13.65 -10.99 -4.58
CA ALA A 96 -14.20 -11.55 -5.81
C ALA A 96 -13.22 -11.46 -6.98
N GLU A 97 -12.50 -10.34 -7.10
CA GLU A 97 -11.66 -9.98 -8.24
C GLU A 97 -10.16 -9.98 -7.90
N PHE A 98 -9.78 -10.66 -6.81
CA PHE A 98 -8.43 -10.61 -6.24
C PHE A 98 -7.30 -10.78 -7.26
N ASP A 99 -7.39 -11.81 -8.11
CA ASP A 99 -6.33 -12.13 -9.08
C ASP A 99 -6.22 -11.06 -10.19
N GLU A 100 -7.35 -10.48 -10.58
CA GLU A 100 -7.42 -9.41 -11.58
C GLU A 100 -6.84 -8.12 -11.00
N ILE A 101 -7.27 -7.71 -9.80
CA ILE A 101 -6.75 -6.51 -9.12
C ILE A 101 -5.25 -6.61 -8.88
N ILE A 102 -4.73 -7.76 -8.43
CA ILE A 102 -3.27 -7.93 -8.28
C ILE A 102 -2.57 -7.85 -9.64
N THR A 103 -3.16 -8.37 -10.71
CA THR A 103 -2.61 -8.22 -12.06
C THR A 103 -2.56 -6.74 -12.45
N GLU A 104 -3.61 -5.97 -12.18
CA GLU A 104 -3.63 -4.54 -12.49
C GLU A 104 -2.59 -3.74 -11.70
N VAL A 105 -2.47 -4.03 -10.40
CA VAL A 105 -1.44 -3.43 -9.53
C VAL A 105 -0.03 -3.78 -10.01
N THR A 106 0.21 -5.02 -10.43
CA THR A 106 1.56 -5.50 -10.75
C THR A 106 2.01 -5.20 -12.18
N VAL A 107 1.10 -5.31 -13.15
CA VAL A 107 1.39 -5.18 -14.59
C VAL A 107 1.11 -3.78 -15.09
N TYR A 108 -0.01 -3.17 -14.67
CA TYR A 108 -0.42 -1.83 -15.13
C TYR A 108 -0.08 -0.73 -14.12
N ASN A 109 0.46 -1.10 -12.95
CA ASN A 109 0.86 -0.16 -11.90
C ASN A 109 -0.32 0.68 -11.37
N GLU A 110 -1.53 0.12 -11.41
CA GLU A 110 -2.74 0.72 -10.85
C GLU A 110 -2.69 0.77 -9.32
N LEU A 111 -3.46 1.69 -8.74
CA LEU A 111 -3.60 1.86 -7.29
C LEU A 111 -5.03 1.58 -6.86
N PHE A 112 -5.18 0.73 -5.84
CA PHE A 112 -6.49 0.39 -5.30
C PHE A 112 -6.61 0.83 -3.84
N GLY A 113 -7.63 1.61 -3.54
CA GLY A 113 -8.02 1.99 -2.21
C GLY A 113 -9.06 1.02 -1.65
N LEU A 114 -8.76 0.37 -0.53
CA LEU A 114 -9.71 -0.50 0.15
C LEU A 114 -10.56 0.33 1.10
N LEU A 115 -11.86 0.41 0.83
CA LEU A 115 -12.84 1.00 1.72
C LEU A 115 -13.00 0.15 2.99
N PRO A 116 -13.27 0.77 4.15
CA PRO A 116 -13.44 0.04 5.38
C PRO A 116 -14.71 -0.81 5.32
N PRO A 117 -14.67 -2.08 5.78
CA PRO A 117 -15.90 -2.83 5.97
C PRO A 117 -16.73 -2.16 7.07
N GLN A 118 -18.06 -2.21 6.96
CA GLN A 118 -19.01 -1.49 7.83
C GLN A 118 -18.73 -1.63 9.33
N HIS A 119 -18.15 -2.75 9.77
CA HIS A 119 -17.77 -2.99 11.16
C HIS A 119 -16.37 -3.61 11.24
N LEU A 120 -15.32 -2.80 11.03
CA LEU A 120 -13.94 -3.25 11.28
C LEU A 120 -13.63 -3.19 12.79
N SER A 121 -13.86 -4.31 13.49
CA SER A 121 -13.54 -4.48 14.93
C SER A 121 -14.16 -3.43 15.85
N GLY A 122 -15.39 -2.99 15.55
CA GLY A 122 -16.15 -2.06 16.41
C GLY A 122 -15.70 -0.60 16.35
N LYS A 123 -14.84 -0.23 15.40
CA LYS A 123 -14.53 1.17 15.09
C LYS A 123 -15.41 1.66 13.94
N GLU A 124 -15.91 2.88 14.07
CA GLU A 124 -16.54 3.61 12.98
C GLU A 124 -15.46 4.21 12.08
N PHE A 125 -15.61 3.99 10.77
CA PHE A 125 -14.77 4.60 9.75
C PHE A 125 -15.67 5.35 8.77
N ASP A 126 -15.11 6.38 8.13
CA ASP A 126 -15.75 7.00 6.98
C ASP A 126 -15.77 5.99 5.82
N THR A 127 -16.96 5.60 5.39
CA THR A 127 -17.16 4.59 4.35
C THR A 127 -16.82 5.10 2.95
N PHE A 128 -16.53 6.39 2.78
CA PHE A 128 -16.20 7.02 1.49
C PHE A 128 -14.70 7.26 1.30
N ALA A 129 -13.88 6.97 2.31
CA ALA A 129 -12.43 7.13 2.24
C ALA A 129 -11.73 5.77 2.37
N PRO A 130 -10.68 5.50 1.57
CA PRO A 130 -9.92 4.27 1.71
C PRO A 130 -9.17 4.25 3.04
N VAL A 131 -9.08 3.07 3.66
CA VAL A 131 -8.30 2.86 4.91
C VAL A 131 -6.96 2.17 4.66
N ALA A 132 -6.84 1.49 3.52
CA ALA A 132 -5.62 0.86 3.06
C ALA A 132 -5.47 1.03 1.55
N ILE A 133 -4.24 0.96 1.08
CA ILE A 133 -3.89 1.02 -0.34
C ILE A 133 -3.21 -0.28 -0.74
N VAL A 134 -3.60 -0.84 -1.87
CA VAL A 134 -2.88 -1.89 -2.58
C VAL A 134 -2.09 -1.23 -3.70
N MET A 135 -0.78 -1.47 -3.72
CA MET A 135 0.13 -0.84 -4.67
C MET A 135 1.25 -1.77 -5.13
N ASN A 136 1.86 -1.41 -6.25
CA ASN A 136 2.99 -2.12 -6.81
C ASN A 136 4.20 -2.11 -5.84
N ILE A 137 4.89 -3.25 -5.74
CA ILE A 137 6.05 -3.40 -4.86
C ILE A 137 7.21 -2.46 -5.22
N GLY A 138 7.38 -2.18 -6.52
CA GLY A 138 8.42 -1.28 -7.02
C GLY A 138 8.18 0.16 -6.55
N LYS A 139 6.95 0.66 -6.70
CA LYS A 139 6.58 2.00 -6.20
C LYS A 139 6.76 2.08 -4.68
N PHE A 140 6.35 1.04 -3.96
CA PHE A 140 6.50 0.98 -2.50
C PHE A 140 7.97 1.06 -2.04
N TRP A 141 8.84 0.18 -2.54
CA TRP A 141 10.23 0.14 -2.08
C TRP A 141 11.07 1.33 -2.54
N VAL A 142 10.81 1.88 -3.73
CA VAL A 142 11.49 3.08 -4.19
C VAL A 142 11.21 4.23 -3.22
N SER A 143 9.94 4.44 -2.87
CA SER A 143 9.55 5.54 -1.98
C SER A 143 10.10 5.32 -0.55
N GLU A 144 10.07 4.10 -0.04
CA GLU A 144 10.71 3.73 1.24
C GLU A 144 12.23 3.97 1.24
N TYR A 145 12.93 3.64 0.16
CA TYR A 145 14.37 3.89 0.05
C TYR A 145 14.69 5.39 0.15
N TRP A 146 13.91 6.22 -0.54
CA TRP A 146 14.10 7.67 -0.50
C TRP A 146 13.88 8.27 0.89
N ILE A 147 12.96 7.72 1.67
CA ILE A 147 12.75 8.10 3.07
C ILE A 147 14.00 7.84 3.89
N GLY A 148 14.51 6.61 3.80
CA GLY A 148 15.72 6.21 4.50
C GLY A 148 16.89 7.12 4.16
N GLU A 149 17.04 7.48 2.88
CA GLU A 149 18.10 8.37 2.43
C GLU A 149 17.91 9.81 2.93
N LYS A 150 16.69 10.36 2.88
CA LYS A 150 16.38 11.70 3.41
C LYS A 150 16.67 11.80 4.91
N ASP A 151 16.26 10.80 5.68
CA ASP A 151 16.48 10.76 7.13
C ASP A 151 17.96 10.57 7.47
N ARG A 152 18.67 9.74 6.69
CA ARG A 152 20.13 9.60 6.79
C ARG A 152 20.82 10.95 6.57
N LEU A 153 20.47 11.68 5.51
CA LEU A 153 21.09 12.97 5.20
C LEU A 153 20.81 14.05 6.25
N LYS A 154 19.60 14.05 6.86
CA LYS A 154 19.27 14.97 7.97
C LYS A 154 20.09 14.68 9.23
N ALA A 155 20.42 13.41 9.51
CA ALA A 155 21.20 13.05 10.70
C ALA A 155 22.66 13.52 10.67
N PHE A 156 23.16 13.97 9.50
CA PHE A 156 24.52 14.49 9.32
C PHE A 156 24.61 16.03 9.29
N HIS A 157 23.50 16.74 9.53
CA HIS A 157 23.42 18.20 9.64
C HIS A 157 22.98 18.64 11.04
#